data_AF-A0A7S4RTN3-F1
#
_entry.id   AF-A0A7S4RTN3-F1
#
_cell.length_a   1.000
_cell.length_b   1.000
_cell.length_c   1.000
_cell.angle_alpha   90.00
_cell.angle_beta   90.00
_cell.angle_gamma   90.00
#
_symmetry.space_group_name_H-M   'P 1'
#
loop_
_entity.id
_entity.type
_entity.pdbx_description
1 polymer ?
#
loop_
_entity_poly.entity_id
_entity_poly.type
_entity_poly.pdbx_seq_one_letter_code
_entity_poly.pdbx_strand_id
1 'polypeptide(L)'
;MAAGDGLADLIGRRYGSTNKWSFAPSKSKAGTLAFFVASTVCSILLASWLSYTNVLTLPFSSFPVLAITIAFISAVCAIVEILPLGDDNWTVPACAAVLSFLLFR
;
A
#
# COMPACT_ATOMS: atom_id res chain seq x y z
N MET A 1 3.35 3.23 2.23
CA MET A 1 2.80 2.13 3.04
C MET A 1 2.35 2.62 4.41
N ALA A 2 3.11 3.46 5.11
CA ALA A 2 2.70 4.02 6.42
C ALA A 2 1.31 4.70 6.45
N ALA A 3 0.93 5.43 5.39
CA ALA A 3 -0.42 5.99 5.28
C ALA A 3 -1.51 4.90 5.21
N GLY A 4 -1.19 3.76 4.59
CA GLY A 4 -2.00 2.55 4.59
C GLY A 4 -2.21 2.02 6.00
N ASP A 5 -1.13 1.79 6.76
CA ASP A 5 -1.21 1.26 8.12
C ASP A 5 -2.07 2.14 9.03
N GLY A 6 -1.87 3.47 8.95
CA GLY A 6 -2.66 4.42 9.72
C GLY A 6 -4.15 4.35 9.40
N LEU A 7 -4.52 4.31 8.12
CA LEU A 7 -5.94 4.23 7.73
C LEU A 7 -6.53 2.83 8.01
N ALA A 8 -5.74 1.78 7.84
CA ALA A 8 -6.14 0.40 8.12
C ALA A 8 -6.50 0.21 9.60
N ASP A 9 -5.72 0.79 10.51
CA ASP A 9 -6.01 0.74 11.95
C ASP A 9 -7.26 1.56 12.29
N LEU A 10 -7.41 2.77 11.74
CA LEU A 10 -8.59 3.60 11.97
C LEU A 10 -9.89 2.93 11.49
N ILE A 11 -9.89 2.43 10.25
CA ILE A 11 -11.05 1.77 9.63
C ILE A 11 -11.26 0.38 10.24
N GLY A 12 -10.19 -0.35 10.53
CA GLY A 12 -10.25 -1.67 11.18
C GLY A 12 -10.83 -1.60 12.59
N ARG A 13 -10.49 -0.58 13.39
CA ARG A 13 -11.10 -0.39 14.71
C ARG A 13 -12.58 -0.05 14.61
N ARG A 14 -12.97 0.76 13.62
CA ARG A 14 -14.36 1.25 13.48
C ARG A 14 -15.30 0.24 12.81
N TYR A 15 -14.82 -0.51 11.83
CA TYR A 15 -15.64 -1.37 10.96
C TYR A 15 -15.12 -2.81 10.85
N GLY A 16 -14.02 -3.14 11.54
CA GLY A 16 -13.32 -4.42 11.39
C GLY A 16 -13.82 -5.57 12.26
N SER A 17 -14.76 -5.31 13.19
CA SER A 17 -15.19 -6.30 14.18
C SER A 17 -15.96 -7.47 13.58
N THR A 18 -16.73 -7.23 12.50
CA THR A 18 -17.63 -8.21 11.87
C THR A 18 -17.06 -8.87 10.61
N ASN A 19 -15.90 -8.42 10.13
CA ASN A 19 -15.34 -8.83 8.83
C ASN A 19 -13.86 -9.24 8.93
N LYS A 20 -13.49 -9.93 10.00
CA LYS A 20 -12.15 -10.47 10.22
C LYS A 20 -11.77 -11.55 9.20
N TRP A 21 -10.48 -11.71 8.95
CA TRP A 21 -9.97 -12.85 8.18
C TRP A 21 -9.99 -14.11 9.04
N SER A 22 -10.37 -15.26 8.45
CA SER A 22 -10.45 -16.54 9.17
C SER A 22 -9.08 -17.04 9.66
N PHE A 23 -8.01 -16.73 8.93
CA PHE A 23 -6.63 -17.10 9.25
C PHE A 23 -5.86 -16.00 9.99
N ALA A 24 -6.39 -14.78 10.08
CA ALA A 24 -5.74 -13.63 10.72
C ALA A 24 -6.77 -12.83 11.53
N PRO A 25 -7.14 -13.28 12.75
CA PRO A 25 -8.21 -12.68 13.56
C PRO A 25 -7.88 -11.28 14.10
N SER A 26 -6.63 -10.84 13.99
CA SER A 26 -6.18 -9.47 14.28
C SER A 26 -6.42 -8.51 13.11
N LYS A 27 -6.54 -9.00 11.87
CA LYS A 27 -6.72 -8.20 10.66
C LYS A 27 -8.16 -8.34 10.14
N SER A 28 -8.67 -7.27 9.53
CA SER A 28 -10.03 -7.20 9.01
C SER A 28 -10.05 -6.87 7.53
N LYS A 29 -11.07 -7.35 6.81
CA LYS A 29 -11.25 -7.05 5.38
C LYS A 29 -11.40 -5.55 5.14
N ALA A 30 -12.10 -4.83 6.02
CA ALA A 30 -12.21 -3.37 5.95
C ALA A 30 -10.85 -2.69 6.15
N GLY A 31 -10.05 -3.16 7.12
CA GLY A 31 -8.69 -2.67 7.33
C GLY A 31 -7.78 -2.92 6.12
N THR A 32 -7.80 -4.13 5.55
CA THR A 32 -7.01 -4.48 4.36
C THR A 32 -7.40 -3.63 3.14
N LEU A 33 -8.69 -3.39 2.92
CA LEU A 33 -9.16 -2.52 1.83
C LEU A 33 -8.73 -1.07 2.07
N ALA A 34 -8.83 -0.57 3.30
CA ALA A 34 -8.38 0.76 3.67
C ALA A 34 -6.85 0.91 3.49
N PHE A 35 -6.07 -0.10 3.88
CA PHE A 35 -4.63 -0.14 3.63
C PHE A 35 -4.32 0.02 2.15
N PHE A 36 -4.95 -0.81 1.31
CA PHE A 36 -4.74 -0.82 -0.13
C PHE A 36 -5.07 0.55 -0.76
N VAL A 37 -6.24 1.10 -0.44
CA VAL A 37 -6.71 2.38 -1.00
C VAL A 37 -5.80 3.52 -0.53
N ALA A 38 -5.51 3.63 0.77
CA ALA A 38 -4.68 4.71 1.29
C ALA A 38 -3.23 4.62 0.80
N SER A 39 -2.64 3.43 0.80
CA SER A 39 -1.29 3.22 0.28
C SER A 39 -1.18 3.60 -1.19
N THR A 40 -2.16 3.20 -2.01
CA THR A 40 -2.18 3.53 -3.44
C THR A 40 -2.35 5.03 -3.66
N VAL A 41 -3.38 5.64 -3.06
CA VAL A 41 -3.70 7.06 -3.26
C VAL A 41 -2.57 7.96 -2.74
N CYS A 42 -2.08 7.73 -1.52
CA CYS A 42 -1.00 8.55 -0.97
C CYS A 42 0.30 8.40 -1.76
N SER A 43 0.63 7.20 -2.26
CA SER A 43 1.85 7.00 -3.04
C SER A 43 1.76 7.67 -4.42
N ILE A 44 0.59 7.62 -5.08
CA ILE A 44 0.35 8.36 -6.32
C ILE A 44 0.43 9.87 -6.07
N LEU A 45 -0.23 10.38 -5.02
CA LEU A 45 -0.19 11.81 -4.67
C LEU A 45 1.24 12.27 -4.36
N LEU A 46 2.01 11.46 -3.64
CA LEU A 46 3.42 11.75 -3.36
C LEU A 46 4.25 11.80 -4.65
N ALA A 47 4.10 10.82 -5.54
CA ALA A 47 4.81 10.82 -6.83
C ALA A 47 4.41 12.01 -7.71
N SER A 48 3.12 12.34 -7.77
CA SER A 48 2.61 13.54 -8.45
C SER A 48 3.20 14.81 -7.86
N TRP A 49 3.27 14.91 -6.53
CA TRP A 49 3.84 16.08 -5.85
C TRP A 49 5.34 16.22 -6.12
N LEU A 50 6.10 15.13 -6.08
CA LEU A 50 7.53 15.11 -6.42
C LEU A 50 7.79 15.46 -7.89
N SER A 51 6.89 15.07 -8.79
CA SER A 51 6.96 15.46 -10.19
C SER A 51 6.64 16.93 -10.39
N TYR A 52 5.62 17.45 -9.70
CA TYR A 52 5.26 18.86 -9.74
C TYR A 52 6.38 19.77 -9.22
N THR A 53 7.14 19.35 -8.22
CA THR A 53 8.28 20.10 -7.67
C THR A 53 9.58 19.91 -8.46
N ASN A 54 9.55 19.20 -9.58
CA ASN A 54 10.72 18.84 -10.41
C ASN A 54 11.81 18.04 -9.67
N VAL A 55 11.50 17.44 -8.52
CA VAL A 55 12.40 16.50 -7.82
C VAL A 55 12.45 15.17 -8.57
N LEU A 56 11.32 14.75 -9.14
CA LEU A 56 11.19 13.52 -9.90
C LEU A 56 10.78 13.84 -11.35
N THR A 57 11.73 13.72 -12.29
CA THR A 57 11.45 13.98 -13.71
C THR A 57 10.77 12.77 -14.35
N LEU A 58 9.44 12.80 -14.41
CA LEU A 58 8.62 11.79 -15.08
C LEU A 58 7.86 12.42 -16.25
N PRO A 59 7.90 11.83 -17.46
CA PRO A 59 7.06 12.29 -18.56
C PRO A 59 5.59 12.02 -18.22
N PHE A 60 4.69 12.95 -18.55
CA PHE A 60 3.24 12.80 -18.29
C PHE A 60 2.64 11.51 -18.87
N SER A 61 3.17 11.02 -20.00
CA SER A 61 2.76 9.74 -20.61
C SER A 61 3.07 8.51 -19.76
N SER A 62 3.99 8.60 -18.80
CA SER A 62 4.35 7.50 -17.90
C SER A 62 3.47 7.40 -16.64
N PHE A 63 2.70 8.44 -16.32
CA PHE A 63 1.86 8.47 -15.11
C PHE A 63 0.83 7.33 -15.02
N PRO A 64 0.11 6.95 -16.10
CA PRO A 64 -0.83 5.83 -16.03
C PRO A 64 -0.14 4.51 -15.67
N VAL A 65 1.03 4.25 -16.26
CA VAL A 65 1.83 3.05 -15.98
C VAL A 65 2.32 3.07 -14.53
N LEU A 66 2.86 4.21 -14.08
CA LEU A 66 3.28 4.41 -12.69
C LEU A 66 2.13 4.13 -11.70
N ALA A 67 0.94 4.68 -11.95
CA ALA A 67 -0.22 4.50 -11.08
C ALA A 67 -0.65 3.03 -10.98
N ILE A 68 -0.67 2.32 -12.11
CA ILE A 68 -0.97 0.88 -12.16
C ILE A 68 0.09 0.08 -11.38
N THR A 69 1.37 0.39 -11.58
CA THR A 69 2.47 -0.27 -10.86
C THR A 69 2.38 -0.02 -9.36
N ILE A 70 2.11 1.21 -8.92
CA ILE A 70 1.92 1.54 -7.50
C ILE A 70 0.71 0.79 -6.91
N ALA A 71 -0.40 0.73 -7.64
CA ALA A 71 -1.57 -0.02 -7.22
C ALA A 71 -1.24 -1.52 -7.10
N PHE A 72 -0.53 -2.09 -8.06
CA PHE A 72 -0.09 -3.48 -7.99
C PHE A 72 0.80 -3.76 -6.77
N ILE A 73 1.82 -2.92 -6.53
CA ILE A 73 2.69 -3.04 -5.35
C ILE A 73 1.86 -2.95 -4.06
N SER A 74 0.94 -1.98 -3.99
CA SER A 74 0.08 -1.79 -2.81
C SER A 74 -0.83 -3.00 -2.56
N ALA A 75 -1.33 -3.65 -3.63
CA ALA A 75 -2.13 -4.86 -3.51
C ALA A 75 -1.31 -6.04 -2.97
N VAL A 76 -0.08 -6.24 -3.48
CA VAL A 76 0.80 -7.30 -2.96
C VAL A 76 1.19 -7.03 -1.50
N CYS A 77 1.51 -5.78 -1.16
CA CYS A 77 1.77 -5.38 0.22
C CYS A 77 0.59 -5.64 1.15
N ALA A 78 -0.64 -5.37 0.72
CA ALA A 78 -1.85 -5.66 1.50
C ALA A 78 -2.03 -7.17 1.76
N ILE A 79 -1.61 -8.02 0.82
CA ILE A 79 -1.58 -9.48 1.00
C ILE A 79 -0.49 -9.88 1.99
N VAL A 80 0.71 -9.30 1.87
CA VAL A 80 1.82 -9.57 2.80
C VAL A 80 1.45 -9.17 4.23
N GLU A 81 0.75 -8.05 4.41
CA GLU A 81 0.31 -7.55 5.71
C GLU A 81 -0.65 -8.50 6.45
N ILE A 82 -1.47 -9.26 5.72
CA ILE A 82 -2.40 -10.22 6.33
C ILE A 82 -1.77 -11.61 6.56
N LEU A 83 -0.60 -11.88 5.98
CA LEU A 83 0.09 -13.15 6.16
C LEU A 83 0.92 -13.16 7.45
N PRO A 84 0.99 -14.30 8.16
CA PRO A 84 1.77 -14.42 9.39
C PRO A 84 3.27 -14.64 9.10
N LEU A 85 3.89 -13.72 8.35
CA LEU A 85 5.30 -13.83 7.92
C LEU A 85 6.29 -13.16 8.89
N GLY A 86 5.80 -12.38 9.86
CA GLY A 86 6.62 -11.63 10.81
C GLY A 86 5.94 -10.32 11.19
N ASP A 87 6.73 -9.37 11.66
CA ASP A 87 6.28 -8.00 11.94
C ASP A 87 6.00 -7.26 10.61
N ASP A 88 4.82 -6.65 10.49
CA ASP A 88 4.37 -5.95 9.30
C ASP A 88 5.22 -4.70 9.02
N ASN A 89 5.77 -4.07 10.06
CA ASN A 89 6.72 -2.96 9.92
C ASN A 89 8.03 -3.33 9.20
N TRP A 90 8.36 -4.62 9.11
CA TRP A 90 9.54 -5.09 8.36
C TRP A 90 9.15 -5.75 7.03
N THR A 91 8.16 -6.64 7.07
CA THR A 91 7.77 -7.44 5.90
C THR A 91 7.14 -6.60 4.79
N VAL A 92 6.30 -5.63 5.13
CA VAL A 92 5.61 -4.77 4.15
C VAL A 92 6.57 -3.81 3.45
N PRO A 93 7.44 -3.04 4.16
CA PRO A 93 8.42 -2.19 3.49
C PRO A 93 9.44 -2.98 2.66
N ALA A 94 9.87 -4.16 3.13
CA ALA A 94 10.77 -5.02 2.36
C ALA A 94 10.13 -5.48 1.06
N CYS A 95 8.86 -5.93 1.11
CA CYS A 95 8.10 -6.30 -0.08
C CYS A 95 7.96 -5.12 -1.05
N ALA A 96 7.59 -3.95 -0.55
CA ALA A 96 7.46 -2.74 -1.36
C ALA A 96 8.79 -2.37 -2.04
N ALA A 97 9.91 -2.46 -1.32
CA ALA A 97 11.24 -2.15 -1.85
C ALA A 97 11.67 -3.12 -2.95
N VAL A 98 11.50 -4.43 -2.73
CA VAL A 98 11.84 -5.47 -3.72
C VAL A 98 11.00 -5.30 -4.98
N LEU A 99 9.68 -5.15 -4.85
CA LEU A 99 8.81 -4.98 -6.02
C LEU A 99 9.09 -3.66 -6.75
N SER A 100 9.34 -2.57 -6.03
CA SER A 100 9.70 -1.29 -6.65
C SER A 100 11.00 -1.42 -7.45
N PHE A 101 12.02 -2.10 -6.91
CA PHE A 101 13.28 -2.34 -7.61
C PHE A 101 13.10 -3.18 -8.88
N LEU A 102 12.21 -4.16 -8.86
CA LEU A 102 11.95 -5.04 -10.01
C LEU A 102 11.10 -4.37 -11.09
N LEU A 103 10.12 -3.55 -10.71
CA LEU A 103 9.11 -3.00 -11.62
C LEU A 103 9.43 -1.60 -12.15
N PHE A 104 10.26 -0.82 -11.46
CA PHE A 104 10.71 0.51 -11.90
C PHE A 104 12.13 0.51 -12.46
N ARG A 105 12.60 -0.66 -12.87
CA ARG A 105 13.88 -0.81 -13.55
C ARG A 105 13.79 -0.33 -15.00
#